data_AF-V5HSP2-F1
#
_entry.id   AF-V5HSP2-F1
#
_cell.length_a   1.000
_cell.length_b   1.000
_cell.length_c   1.000
_cell.angle_alpha   90.00
_cell.angle_beta   90.00
_cell.angle_gamma   90.00
#
_symmetry.space_group_name_H-M   'P 1'
#
loop_
_entity.id
_entity.type
_entity.pdbx_description
1 polymer ?
#
loop_
_entity_poly.entity_id
_entity_poly.type
_entity_poly.pdbx_seq_one_letter_code
_entity_poly.pdbx_strand_id
1 'polypeptide(L)'
;PPVTKKPEQCNANNCRPPQCWCESPEPPVEDMPQFVMLTFDDAVRQQNMEFYQKLLADPKRKNKASGCRIAVTFFVSAEYLDYPSVNELY
;
A
#
# COMPACT_ATOMS: atom_id res chain seq x y z
N PRO A 1 34.45 5.95 -10.22
CA PRO A 1 33.62 4.72 -10.17
C PRO A 1 32.81 4.64 -8.87
N PRO A 2 31.47 4.51 -8.93
CA PRO A 2 30.68 4.32 -7.73
C PRO A 2 31.03 2.97 -7.12
N VAL A 3 31.41 2.96 -5.85
CA VAL A 3 31.67 1.75 -5.08
C VAL A 3 30.33 1.08 -4.82
N THR A 4 30.02 0.04 -5.59
CA THR A 4 28.86 -0.82 -5.31
C THR A 4 29.17 -1.69 -4.10
N LYS A 5 28.79 -1.20 -2.91
CA LYS A 5 28.85 -2.00 -1.69
C LYS A 5 27.76 -3.06 -1.77
N LYS A 6 28.15 -4.34 -1.88
CA LYS A 6 27.20 -5.45 -1.81
C LYS A 6 26.58 -5.45 -0.41
N PRO A 7 25.25 -5.56 -0.27
CA PRO A 7 24.65 -5.67 1.05
C PRO A 7 25.17 -6.93 1.75
N GLU A 8 25.51 -6.80 3.03
CA GLU A 8 25.83 -7.93 3.89
C GLU A 8 24.57 -8.77 4.14
N GLN A 9 24.74 -10.05 4.48
CA GLN A 9 23.61 -10.90 4.86
C GLN A 9 22.91 -10.35 6.12
N CYS A 10 21.59 -10.51 6.19
CA CYS A 10 20.82 -9.99 7.31
C CYS A 10 21.25 -10.64 8.63
N ASN A 11 21.61 -9.83 9.62
CA ASN A 11 21.91 -10.32 10.97
C ASN A 11 20.67 -10.17 11.86
N ALA A 12 19.99 -11.28 12.13
CA ALA A 12 18.78 -11.32 12.94
C ALA A 12 18.98 -10.85 14.39
N ASN A 13 20.22 -10.76 14.90
CA ASN A 13 20.46 -10.18 16.23
C ASN A 13 20.31 -8.66 16.25
N ASN A 14 20.65 -8.00 15.15
CA ASN A 14 20.64 -6.53 15.03
C ASN A 14 19.41 -6.02 14.28
N CYS A 15 18.85 -6.81 13.37
CA CYS A 15 17.62 -6.51 12.66
C CYS A 15 16.42 -7.01 13.47
N ARG A 16 15.77 -6.11 14.21
CA ARG A 16 14.63 -6.42 15.07
C ARG A 16 13.40 -5.56 14.71
N PRO A 17 12.18 -6.12 14.81
CA PRO A 17 10.95 -5.34 14.63
C PRO A 17 10.77 -4.28 15.72
N PRO A 18 10.02 -3.20 15.46
CA PRO A 18 9.33 -2.86 14.20
C PRO A 18 10.22 -2.17 13.15
N GLN A 19 11.46 -1.81 13.49
CA GLN A 19 12.31 -0.97 12.63
C GLN A 19 13.01 -1.76 11.52
N CYS A 20 13.14 -3.08 11.68
CA CYS A 20 13.80 -3.94 10.71
C CYS A 20 13.15 -5.32 10.67
N TRP A 21 13.04 -5.88 9.47
CA TRP A 21 12.61 -7.26 9.24
C TRP A 21 13.53 -7.90 8.20
N CYS A 22 14.12 -9.05 8.52
CA CYS A 22 14.89 -9.82 7.55
C CYS A 22 13.95 -10.54 6.59
N GLU A 23 14.31 -10.64 5.32
CA GLU A 23 13.61 -11.53 4.38
C GLU A 23 13.58 -12.96 4.95
N SER A 24 12.40 -13.56 4.97
CA SER A 24 12.18 -14.92 5.45
C SER A 24 11.00 -15.54 4.70
N PRO A 25 11.05 -16.83 4.36
CA PRO A 25 9.88 -17.57 3.90
C PRO A 25 8.91 -17.92 5.03
N GLU A 26 9.33 -17.77 6.29
CA GLU A 26 8.49 -18.06 7.46
C GLU A 26 7.46 -16.93 7.66
N PRO A 27 6.19 -17.26 7.92
CA PRO A 27 5.19 -16.27 8.21
C PRO A 27 5.55 -15.52 9.51
N PRO A 28 5.38 -14.19 9.56
CA PRO A 28 5.77 -13.40 10.73
C PRO A 28 4.88 -13.65 11.96
N VAL A 29 3.71 -14.27 11.77
CA VAL A 29 2.73 -14.65 12.79
C VAL A 29 2.03 -15.95 12.39
N GLU A 30 1.59 -16.78 13.35
CA GLU A 30 0.93 -18.07 13.06
C GLU A 30 -0.42 -17.89 12.35
N ASP A 31 -1.33 -17.10 12.93
CA ASP A 31 -2.64 -16.80 12.35
C ASP A 31 -2.58 -15.62 11.37
N MET A 32 -1.81 -15.77 10.28
CA MET A 32 -1.55 -14.69 9.33
C MET A 32 -2.84 -14.27 8.57
N PRO A 33 -3.30 -13.01 8.72
CA PRO A 33 -4.38 -12.50 7.87
C PRO A 33 -3.88 -12.32 6.44
N GLN A 34 -4.71 -12.70 5.45
CA GLN A 34 -4.42 -12.39 4.05
C GLN A 34 -4.71 -10.90 3.79
N PHE A 35 -3.66 -10.12 3.58
CA PHE A 35 -3.79 -8.76 3.06
C PHE A 35 -3.94 -8.78 1.53
N VAL A 36 -4.80 -7.90 1.01
CA VAL A 36 -4.91 -7.61 -0.42
C VAL A 36 -4.72 -6.11 -0.58
N MET A 37 -3.71 -5.70 -1.34
CA MET A 37 -3.45 -4.30 -1.64
C MET A 37 -4.02 -3.97 -3.01
N LEU A 38 -5.10 -3.18 -3.03
CA LEU A 38 -5.63 -2.64 -4.28
C LEU A 38 -4.91 -1.31 -4.54
N THR A 39 -4.19 -1.24 -5.65
CA THR A 39 -3.40 -0.07 -6.01
C THR A 39 -3.86 0.51 -7.35
N PHE A 40 -3.78 1.82 -7.48
CA PHE A 40 -3.94 2.53 -8.74
C PHE A 40 -2.70 3.36 -8.99
N ASP A 41 -2.13 3.18 -10.17
CA ASP A 41 -0.97 3.94 -10.63
C ASP A 41 -1.43 5.12 -11.51
N ASP A 42 -0.52 6.06 -11.75
CA ASP A 42 -0.68 7.24 -12.58
C ASP A 42 -1.59 8.35 -12.01
N ALA A 43 -1.86 9.36 -12.84
CA ALA A 43 -2.54 10.57 -12.45
C ALA A 43 -4.00 10.35 -12.01
N VAL A 44 -4.32 10.83 -10.81
CA VAL A 44 -5.70 11.06 -10.41
C VAL A 44 -6.21 12.30 -11.14
N ARG A 45 -7.33 12.16 -11.83
CA ARG A 45 -7.98 13.22 -12.63
C ARG A 45 -9.47 13.20 -12.35
N GLN A 46 -10.16 14.28 -12.64
CA GLN A 46 -11.62 14.34 -12.44
C GLN A 46 -12.37 13.20 -13.17
N GLN A 47 -11.86 12.70 -14.30
CA GLN A 47 -12.47 11.61 -15.05
C GLN A 47 -12.44 10.25 -14.33
N ASN A 48 -11.41 9.95 -13.53
CA ASN A 48 -11.32 8.68 -12.80
C ASN A 48 -11.92 8.75 -11.39
N MET A 49 -12.18 9.95 -10.87
CA MET A 49 -12.83 10.14 -9.57
C MET A 49 -14.20 9.51 -9.46
N GLU A 50 -15.03 9.57 -10.51
CA GLU A 50 -16.35 8.94 -10.47
C GLU A 50 -16.24 7.42 -10.22
N PHE A 51 -15.24 6.77 -10.83
CA PHE A 51 -14.98 5.36 -10.61
C PHE A 51 -14.49 5.10 -9.17
N TYR A 52 -13.54 5.88 -8.67
CA TYR A 52 -13.02 5.71 -7.31
C TYR A 52 -14.10 5.93 -6.25
N GLN A 53 -14.94 6.94 -6.40
CA GLN A 53 -16.06 7.20 -5.50
C GLN A 53 -17.05 6.03 -5.51
N LYS A 54 -17.46 5.53 -6.68
CA LYS A 54 -18.32 4.33 -6.76
C LYS A 54 -17.67 3.10 -6.16
N LEU A 55 -16.36 2.95 -6.31
CA LEU A 55 -15.60 1.84 -5.75
C LEU A 55 -15.65 1.87 -4.21
N LEU A 56 -15.38 3.03 -3.61
CA LEU A 56 -15.15 3.18 -2.17
C LEU A 56 -16.40 3.56 -1.36
N ALA A 57 -17.43 4.10 -2.01
CA ALA A 57 -18.69 4.45 -1.35
C ALA A 57 -19.60 3.24 -1.12
N ASP A 58 -19.38 2.10 -1.80
CA ASP A 58 -20.22 0.90 -1.64
C ASP A 58 -20.14 0.37 -0.18
N PRO A 59 -21.24 0.45 0.60
CA PRO A 59 -21.23 0.07 2.01
C PRO A 59 -21.02 -1.43 2.23
N LYS A 60 -21.18 -2.26 1.20
CA LYS A 60 -20.94 -3.71 1.27
C LYS A 60 -19.47 -4.06 1.16
N ARG A 61 -18.62 -3.15 0.67
CA ARG A 61 -17.18 -3.37 0.54
C ARG A 61 -16.48 -3.09 1.87
N LYS A 62 -16.50 -4.11 2.72
CA LYS A 62 -15.88 -4.09 4.04
C LYS A 62 -14.94 -5.26 4.22
N ASN A 63 -13.88 -5.05 5.00
CA ASN A 63 -13.08 -6.16 5.49
C ASN A 63 -13.95 -7.03 6.40
N LYS A 64 -14.00 -8.34 6.14
CA LYS A 64 -14.88 -9.27 6.88
C LYS A 64 -14.54 -9.39 8.36
N ALA A 65 -13.26 -9.28 8.72
CA ALA A 65 -12.79 -9.44 10.08
C ALA A 65 -12.94 -8.14 10.89
N SER A 66 -12.55 -6.99 10.34
CA SER A 66 -12.60 -5.71 11.06
C SER A 66 -13.91 -4.95 10.90
N GLY A 67 -14.71 -5.23 9.85
CA GLY A 67 -15.93 -4.49 9.54
C GLY A 67 -15.70 -3.07 8.99
N CYS A 68 -14.44 -2.63 8.88
CA CYS A 68 -14.06 -1.35 8.29
C CYS A 68 -14.31 -1.34 6.78
N ARG A 69 -14.53 -0.16 6.19
CA ARG A 69 -14.52 0.00 4.72
C ARG A 69 -13.16 -0.39 4.15
N ILE A 70 -13.14 -0.89 2.92
CA ILE A 70 -11.88 -1.16 2.24
C ILE A 70 -11.12 0.13 1.96
N ALA A 71 -9.79 0.02 1.85
CA ALA A 71 -8.91 1.11 1.47
C ALA A 71 -8.14 0.74 0.20
N VAL A 72 -7.54 1.75 -0.43
CA VAL A 72 -6.77 1.69 -1.67
C VAL A 72 -5.55 2.58 -1.54
N THR A 73 -4.49 2.22 -2.25
CA THR A 73 -3.26 3.02 -2.31
C THR A 73 -3.11 3.59 -3.72
N PHE A 74 -2.88 4.90 -3.83
CA PHE A 74 -2.63 5.58 -5.09
C PHE A 74 -1.15 5.92 -5.23
N PHE A 75 -0.50 5.41 -6.27
CA PHE A 75 0.86 5.78 -6.65
C PHE A 75 0.79 6.80 -7.79
N VAL A 76 0.64 8.07 -7.41
CA VAL A 76 0.33 9.13 -8.38
C VAL A 76 1.56 9.64 -9.13
N SER A 77 1.41 9.82 -10.44
CA SER A 77 2.36 10.55 -11.28
C SER A 77 1.91 12.01 -11.47
N ALA A 78 2.87 12.93 -11.64
CA ALA A 78 2.59 14.35 -11.62
C ALA A 78 1.93 14.89 -12.90
N GLU A 79 2.16 14.24 -14.05
CA GLU A 79 1.63 14.70 -15.33
C GLU A 79 0.10 14.54 -15.36
N TYR A 80 -0.62 15.64 -15.62
CA TYR A 80 -2.10 15.71 -15.60
C TYR A 80 -2.77 15.50 -14.23
N LEU A 81 -2.02 15.52 -13.12
CA LEU A 81 -2.56 15.29 -11.78
C LEU A 81 -3.48 16.44 -11.32
N ASP A 82 -4.67 16.10 -10.86
CA ASP A 82 -5.59 17.03 -10.19
C ASP A 82 -5.44 16.93 -8.67
N TYR A 83 -4.66 17.84 -8.08
CA TYR A 83 -4.39 17.86 -6.63
C TYR A 83 -5.64 17.94 -5.74
N PRO A 84 -6.70 18.71 -6.08
CA PRO A 84 -7.95 18.69 -5.31
C PRO A 84 -8.58 17.29 -5.24
N SER A 85 -8.63 16.56 -6.35
CA SER A 85 -9.10 15.17 -6.37
C SER A 85 -8.24 14.24 -5.51
N VAL A 86 -6.91 14.41 -5.51
CA VAL A 86 -6.02 13.66 -4.61
C VAL A 86 -6.32 13.97 -3.14
N ASN A 87 -6.56 15.24 -2.81
CA ASN A 87 -6.92 15.65 -1.45
C ASN A 87 -8.28 15.09 -1.00
N GLU A 88 -9.23 14.87 -1.92
CA GLU A 88 -10.51 14.22 -1.59
C GLU A 88 -10.35 12.71 -1.31
N LEU A 89 -9.37 12.06 -1.94
CA LEU A 89 -9.09 10.63 -1.74
C LEU A 89 -8.27 10.34 -0.47
N TYR A 90 -7.70 11.37 0.17
CA TYR A 90 -6.89 11.26 1.39
C TYR A 90 -7.76 11.33 2.66
#